data_AF-A0A7Y5RMK7-F1
#
_entry.id   AF-A0A7Y5RMK7-F1
#
_cell.length_a   1.000
_cell.length_b   1.000
_cell.length_c   1.000
_cell.angle_alpha   90.00
_cell.angle_beta   90.00
_cell.angle_gamma   90.00
#
_symmetry.space_group_name_H-M   'P 1'
#
loop_
_entity.id
_entity.type
_entity.pdbx_description
1 polymer ?
#
loop_
_entity_poly.entity_id
_entity_poly.type
_entity_poly.pdbx_seq_one_letter_code
_entity_poly.pdbx_strand_id
1 'polypeptide(L)'
;MGAKSSVDDQRGIRERLAQLAEIHSQAEIARRTGTQRMNVTRYLRGTRIPADFCSILTRELGVNPQWLLTGDGPRMLSDTAGSRSMASEMVQLVQAMSEVARMRLGSLGGKSHLQALRELHDAIDTFENLRQRLGKNTDSTLAQLLTDFEAALNDDKEGLARSMATAAGKLAQLAADESLRDRYLHLRARFEVKYGNSDEALRIQRVTFLRTLSSGPFVNNDMINRMGNFVTILWANGRSAEARRMTRAARELLHDNPKSEQWRYILDAAEGTTAMELGDLPTAITAYTSTYNKLPEPQRHVVEAYRRMALFVSGTMSFEALDLLELTHRIQAVAMLRMAAIEETSKSLKRALAKYTGAGPTLAGQDLLTTQHIRCLADAIKGDSGALKRFQEFAQKERFKDRLPTVLHDFVIAVYVCQVARLAGNRDVALDHLMQAEKEFCGLDSEITPPIWLRIIHTRNALELIPLKAKSAAQRNLRARVKEFVDDYISRGYVLLKDFPA
;
A
#
# COMPACT_ATOMS: atom_id res chain seq x y z
N MET A 1 -23.49 -10.42 15.55
CA MET A 1 -22.30 -10.19 16.40
C MET A 1 -21.35 -9.12 15.80
N GLY A 2 -21.86 -7.95 15.37
CA GLY A 2 -21.05 -6.93 14.66
C GLY A 2 -20.52 -5.76 15.51
N ALA A 3 -20.83 -5.70 16.81
CA ALA A 3 -20.54 -4.51 17.64
C ALA A 3 -19.13 -4.49 18.27
N LYS A 4 -18.40 -5.63 18.31
CA LYS A 4 -17.09 -5.69 18.99
C LYS A 4 -15.95 -5.03 18.20
N SER A 5 -16.01 -5.02 16.86
CA SER A 5 -14.92 -4.48 16.01
C SER A 5 -14.83 -2.95 16.03
N SER A 6 -15.96 -2.23 16.11
CA SER A 6 -15.96 -0.75 16.12
C SER A 6 -15.41 -0.17 17.43
N VAL A 7 -15.52 -0.92 18.54
CA VAL A 7 -15.03 -0.48 19.85
C VAL A 7 -13.50 -0.45 19.92
N ASP A 8 -12.82 -1.38 19.24
CA ASP A 8 -11.35 -1.44 19.21
C ASP A 8 -10.73 -0.35 18.32
N ASP A 9 -11.38 0.02 17.22
CA ASP A 9 -10.84 1.02 16.29
C ASP A 9 -10.97 2.46 16.85
N GLN A 10 -12.06 2.75 17.58
CA GLN A 10 -12.24 4.01 18.32
C GLN A 10 -11.24 4.17 19.47
N ARG A 11 -10.70 3.07 20.00
CA ARG A 11 -9.71 3.10 21.08
C ARG A 11 -8.42 3.79 20.64
N GLY A 12 -7.89 3.48 19.46
CA GLY A 12 -6.65 4.07 18.96
C GLY A 12 -6.77 5.59 18.73
N ILE A 13 -7.86 6.05 18.11
CA ILE A 13 -8.10 7.49 17.91
C ILE A 13 -8.26 8.19 19.26
N ARG A 14 -8.94 7.56 20.22
CA ARG A 14 -9.11 8.09 21.58
C ARG A 14 -7.80 8.20 22.35
N GLU A 15 -6.94 7.19 22.27
CA GLU A 15 -5.60 7.22 22.87
C GLU A 15 -4.77 8.39 22.32
N ARG A 16 -4.88 8.65 21.01
CA ARG A 16 -4.20 9.80 20.39
C ARG A 16 -4.86 11.13 20.73
N LEU A 17 -6.19 11.18 20.86
CA LEU A 17 -6.89 12.35 21.38
C LEU A 17 -6.49 12.66 22.84
N ALA A 18 -6.25 11.62 23.65
CA ALA A 18 -5.74 11.77 25.01
C ALA A 18 -4.31 12.34 25.00
N GLN A 19 -3.42 11.85 24.13
CA GLN A 19 -2.09 12.43 23.93
C GLN A 19 -2.15 13.89 23.46
N LEU A 20 -3.10 14.23 22.59
CA LEU A 20 -3.32 15.62 22.17
C LEU A 20 -3.76 16.51 23.35
N ALA A 21 -4.57 15.96 24.26
CA ALA A 21 -5.05 16.65 25.44
C ALA A 21 -3.96 16.91 26.52
N GLU A 22 -2.77 16.30 26.38
CA GLU A 22 -1.59 16.62 27.18
C GLU A 22 -0.95 17.94 26.74
N ILE A 23 -1.10 18.31 25.47
CA ILE A 23 -0.50 19.50 24.85
C ILE A 23 -1.51 20.65 24.81
N HIS A 24 -2.76 20.34 24.45
CA HIS A 24 -3.86 21.30 24.40
C HIS A 24 -4.88 20.99 25.49
N SER A 25 -5.19 21.97 26.34
CA SER A 25 -6.24 21.77 27.35
C SER A 25 -7.59 21.43 26.69
N GLN A 26 -8.43 20.63 27.36
CA GLN A 26 -9.77 20.30 26.84
C GLN A 26 -10.63 21.55 26.55
N ALA A 27 -10.42 22.63 27.32
CA ALA A 27 -11.08 23.91 27.09
C ALA A 27 -10.57 24.60 25.81
N GLU A 28 -9.27 24.51 25.53
CA GLU A 28 -8.68 25.02 24.29
C GLU A 28 -9.18 24.23 23.09
N ILE A 29 -9.18 22.89 23.17
CA ILE A 29 -9.71 22.03 22.11
C ILE A 29 -11.17 22.41 21.82
N ALA A 30 -12.01 22.45 22.85
CA ALA A 30 -13.42 22.84 22.75
C ALA A 30 -13.61 24.21 22.07
N ARG A 31 -12.83 25.21 22.48
CA ARG A 31 -12.89 26.56 21.93
C ARG A 31 -12.47 26.58 20.46
N ARG A 32 -11.35 25.95 20.10
CA ARG A 32 -10.83 25.95 18.72
C ARG A 32 -11.72 25.15 17.79
N THR A 33 -12.30 24.04 18.26
CA THR A 33 -13.14 23.19 17.41
C THR A 33 -14.62 23.59 17.39
N GLY A 34 -15.02 24.61 18.14
CA GLY A 34 -16.44 24.96 18.31
C GLY A 34 -17.28 23.86 18.98
N THR A 35 -16.64 22.87 19.59
CA THR A 35 -17.30 21.73 20.26
C THR A 35 -17.46 22.02 21.74
N GLN A 36 -18.61 21.72 22.34
CA GLN A 36 -18.78 21.91 23.79
C GLN A 36 -17.74 21.10 24.57
N ARG A 37 -17.14 21.72 25.61
CA ARG A 37 -16.12 21.07 26.46
C ARG A 37 -16.59 19.72 27.02
N MET A 38 -17.87 19.63 27.41
CA MET A 38 -18.48 18.38 27.86
C MET A 38 -18.41 17.26 26.80
N ASN A 39 -18.60 17.58 25.52
CA ASN A 39 -18.49 16.60 24.44
C ASN A 39 -17.04 16.14 24.24
N VAL A 40 -16.07 17.06 24.31
CA VAL A 40 -14.63 16.71 24.27
C VAL A 40 -14.28 15.75 25.42
N THR A 41 -14.76 16.04 26.64
CA THR A 41 -14.58 15.14 27.79
C THR A 41 -15.25 13.77 27.56
N ARG A 42 -16.45 13.74 26.95
CA ARG A 42 -17.13 12.48 26.61
C ARG A 42 -16.32 11.67 25.58
N TYR A 43 -15.80 12.31 24.53
CA TYR A 43 -14.97 11.66 23.50
C TYR A 43 -13.73 10.98 24.12
N LEU A 44 -13.07 11.67 25.06
CA LEU A 44 -11.94 11.12 25.81
C LEU A 44 -12.32 9.96 26.74
N ARG A 45 -13.57 9.91 27.24
CA ARG A 45 -14.03 8.95 28.25
C ARG A 45 -14.74 7.72 27.69
N GLY A 46 -14.94 7.61 26.39
CA GLY A 46 -15.53 6.40 25.82
C GLY A 46 -16.62 6.61 24.78
N THR A 47 -17.18 7.82 24.64
CA THR A 47 -18.16 8.03 23.57
C THR A 47 -17.48 8.05 22.21
N ARG A 48 -18.24 7.66 21.19
CA ARG A 48 -17.83 7.71 19.79
C ARG A 48 -17.35 9.12 19.42
N ILE A 49 -16.22 9.19 18.73
CA ILE A 49 -15.62 10.43 18.25
C ILE A 49 -16.16 10.71 16.83
N PRO A 50 -16.85 11.83 16.59
CA PRO A 50 -17.35 12.16 15.25
C PRO A 50 -16.21 12.45 14.26
N ALA A 51 -16.38 12.03 13.01
CA ALA A 51 -15.46 12.36 11.91
C ALA A 51 -15.24 13.86 11.76
N ASP A 52 -16.32 14.65 11.86
CA ASP A 52 -16.27 16.10 11.78
C ASP A 52 -15.46 16.73 12.93
N PHE A 53 -15.42 16.09 14.10
CA PHE A 53 -14.56 16.56 15.17
C PHE A 53 -13.08 16.37 14.82
N CYS A 54 -12.70 15.19 14.28
CA CYS A 54 -11.33 14.91 13.83
C CYS A 54 -10.87 15.84 12.70
N SER A 55 -11.77 16.21 11.78
CA SER A 55 -11.47 17.15 10.71
C SER A 55 -11.16 18.55 11.25
N ILE A 56 -11.95 19.02 12.22
CA ILE A 56 -11.75 20.32 12.83
C ILE A 56 -10.46 20.34 13.68
N LEU A 57 -10.09 19.24 14.36
CA LEU A 57 -8.78 19.13 15.04
C LEU A 57 -7.62 19.34 14.06
N THR A 58 -7.69 18.73 12.89
CA THR A 58 -6.67 18.86 11.84
C THR A 58 -6.55 20.30 11.37
N ARG A 59 -7.69 20.96 11.13
CA ARG A 59 -7.75 22.33 10.60
C ARG A 59 -7.38 23.41 11.62
N GLU A 60 -7.93 23.34 12.83
CA GLU A 60 -7.87 24.44 13.82
C GLU A 60 -6.72 24.31 14.81
N LEU A 61 -6.24 23.08 15.04
CA LEU A 61 -5.11 22.80 15.93
C LEU A 61 -3.86 22.36 15.16
N GLY A 62 -3.95 22.20 13.83
CA GLY A 62 -2.81 21.77 13.01
C GLY A 62 -2.34 20.36 13.34
N VAL A 63 -3.24 19.49 13.82
CA VAL A 63 -2.93 18.10 14.13
C VAL A 63 -2.65 17.37 12.82
N ASN A 64 -1.58 16.56 12.78
CA ASN A 64 -1.30 15.72 11.63
C ASN A 64 -2.37 14.62 11.50
N PRO A 65 -3.15 14.59 10.41
CA PRO A 65 -4.24 13.65 10.28
C PRO A 65 -3.75 12.21 10.07
N GLN A 66 -2.56 11.99 9.50
CA GLN A 66 -1.96 10.65 9.44
C GLN A 66 -1.67 10.14 10.85
N TRP A 67 -1.04 10.96 11.69
CA TRP A 67 -0.79 10.59 13.09
C TRP A 67 -2.09 10.32 13.83
N LEU A 68 -3.10 11.19 13.71
CA LEU A 68 -4.39 11.02 14.39
C LEU A 68 -5.11 9.73 13.99
N LEU A 69 -5.01 9.32 12.72
CA LEU A 69 -5.70 8.13 12.21
C LEU A 69 -4.89 6.84 12.37
N THR A 70 -3.59 6.85 12.12
CA THR A 70 -2.75 5.64 12.10
C THR A 70 -1.81 5.52 13.29
N GLY A 71 -1.49 6.62 13.95
CA GLY A 71 -0.42 6.72 14.95
C GLY A 71 0.96 7.03 14.37
N ASP A 72 1.09 7.12 13.05
CA ASP A 72 2.38 7.27 12.38
C ASP A 72 2.69 8.72 12.02
N GLY A 73 3.96 9.07 12.09
CA GLY A 73 4.45 10.41 11.77
C GLY A 73 4.36 11.40 12.95
N PRO A 74 4.78 12.65 12.74
CA PRO A 74 4.78 13.65 13.80
C PRO A 74 3.36 14.05 14.18
N ARG A 75 3.14 14.44 15.44
CA ARG A 75 1.80 14.76 15.97
C ARG A 75 1.19 16.01 15.34
N MET A 76 2.03 17.01 15.05
CA MET A 76 1.61 18.30 14.49
C MET A 76 2.07 18.42 13.05
N LEU A 77 1.28 19.08 12.20
CA LEU A 77 1.64 19.39 10.81
C LEU A 77 2.89 20.29 10.73
N SER A 78 3.12 21.15 11.73
CA SER A 78 4.31 22.01 11.87
C SER A 78 5.64 21.26 11.94
N ASP A 79 5.57 19.98 12.30
CA ASP A 79 6.72 19.11 12.53
C ASP A 79 7.00 18.23 11.31
N THR A 80 6.16 18.30 10.27
CA THR A 80 6.38 17.58 9.02
C THR A 80 7.44 18.30 8.16
N ALA A 81 8.51 17.59 7.82
CA ALA A 81 9.61 18.12 7.00
C ALA A 81 9.14 18.60 5.60
N GLY A 82 8.03 18.06 5.08
CA GLY A 82 7.48 18.42 3.77
C GLY A 82 6.85 19.82 3.70
N SER A 83 6.21 20.30 4.77
CA SER A 83 5.69 21.67 4.81
C SER A 83 6.81 22.71 4.95
N ARG A 84 7.96 22.34 5.52
CA ARG A 84 9.12 23.24 5.57
C ARG A 84 9.81 23.41 4.23
N SER A 85 9.81 22.44 3.31
CA SER A 85 10.48 22.59 1.99
C SER A 85 9.78 23.62 1.10
N MET A 86 8.46 23.49 0.90
CA MET A 86 7.70 24.46 0.09
C MET A 86 7.58 25.82 0.77
N ALA A 87 7.39 25.84 2.10
CA ALA A 87 7.40 27.10 2.84
C ALA A 87 8.81 27.72 2.87
N SER A 88 9.89 26.94 2.93
CA SER A 88 11.27 27.43 2.84
C SER A 88 11.61 27.89 1.44
N GLU A 89 11.11 27.29 0.37
CA GLU A 89 11.33 27.76 -1.00
C GLU A 89 10.56 29.04 -1.27
N MET A 90 9.31 29.15 -0.79
CA MET A 90 8.56 30.42 -0.83
C MET A 90 9.17 31.49 0.09
N VAL A 91 9.63 31.12 1.28
CA VAL A 91 10.30 32.03 2.22
C VAL A 91 11.68 32.41 1.69
N GLN A 92 12.43 31.53 1.00
CA GLN A 92 13.68 31.85 0.33
C GLN A 92 13.45 32.74 -0.90
N LEU A 93 12.36 32.55 -1.64
CA LEU A 93 11.97 33.45 -2.72
C LEU A 93 11.59 34.83 -2.17
N VAL A 94 10.77 34.87 -1.12
CA VAL A 94 10.37 36.12 -0.45
C VAL A 94 11.53 36.77 0.29
N GLN A 95 12.48 36.00 0.83
CA GLN A 95 13.72 36.49 1.45
C GLN A 95 14.72 36.96 0.41
N ALA A 96 14.89 36.27 -0.71
CA ALA A 96 15.69 36.74 -1.83
C ALA A 96 15.10 38.02 -2.44
N MET A 97 13.77 38.11 -2.55
CA MET A 97 13.07 39.34 -2.95
C MET A 97 13.19 40.44 -1.90
N SER A 98 13.12 40.10 -0.60
CA SER A 98 13.31 41.05 0.50
C SER A 98 14.77 41.48 0.67
N GLU A 99 15.74 40.64 0.33
CA GLU A 99 17.18 40.94 0.28
C GLU A 99 17.52 41.77 -0.95
N VAL A 100 16.89 41.53 -2.11
CA VAL A 100 16.99 42.42 -3.28
C VAL A 100 16.38 43.80 -2.95
N ALA A 101 15.29 43.83 -2.19
CA ALA A 101 14.75 45.08 -1.64
C ALA A 101 15.71 45.71 -0.61
N ARG A 102 16.29 44.92 0.32
CA ARG A 102 17.20 45.40 1.40
C ARG A 102 18.56 45.88 0.88
N MET A 103 19.15 45.17 -0.08
CA MET A 103 20.40 45.53 -0.75
C MET A 103 20.26 46.84 -1.54
N ARG A 104 19.03 47.26 -1.89
CA ARG A 104 18.75 48.58 -2.47
C ARG A 104 18.25 49.62 -1.46
N LEU A 105 17.74 49.21 -0.29
CA LEU A 105 17.28 50.08 0.81
C LEU A 105 18.43 50.60 1.71
N GLY A 106 19.63 50.02 1.62
CA GLY A 106 20.82 50.50 2.34
C GLY A 106 21.36 51.85 1.84
N SER A 107 20.90 52.32 0.67
CA SER A 107 21.26 53.62 0.12
C SER A 107 20.02 54.44 -0.25
N LEU A 108 19.77 55.49 0.56
CA LEU A 108 19.08 56.73 0.20
C LEU A 108 17.54 56.71 0.18
N GLY A 109 16.95 57.41 1.16
CA GLY A 109 15.54 57.79 1.20
C GLY A 109 15.22 58.92 0.23
N GLY A 110 14.65 58.60 -0.93
CA GLY A 110 14.19 59.57 -1.92
C GLY A 110 13.04 59.05 -2.78
N LYS A 111 12.34 59.97 -3.48
CA LYS A 111 11.15 59.70 -4.34
C LYS A 111 11.32 58.55 -5.35
N SER A 112 12.55 58.16 -5.71
CA SER A 112 12.80 57.01 -6.61
C SER A 112 12.42 55.66 -5.99
N HIS A 113 12.36 55.51 -4.66
CA HIS A 113 11.91 54.28 -4.00
C HIS A 113 10.41 54.02 -4.13
N LEU A 114 9.59 55.08 -4.07
CA LEU A 114 8.15 54.94 -4.31
C LEU A 114 7.88 54.55 -5.76
N GLN A 115 8.71 54.99 -6.69
CA GLN A 115 8.64 54.58 -8.09
C GLN A 115 9.06 53.12 -8.27
N ALA A 116 10.17 52.67 -7.67
CA ALA A 116 10.61 51.28 -7.75
C ALA A 116 9.61 50.29 -7.10
N LEU A 117 8.97 50.67 -5.98
CA LEU A 117 7.91 49.86 -5.35
C LEU A 117 6.65 49.79 -6.22
N ARG A 118 6.29 50.87 -6.92
CA ARG A 118 5.19 50.85 -7.90
C ARG A 118 5.53 49.98 -9.10
N GLU A 119 6.73 50.11 -9.67
CA GLU A 119 7.20 49.26 -10.77
C GLU A 119 7.23 47.77 -10.37
N LEU A 120 7.61 47.47 -9.12
CA LEU A 120 7.55 46.11 -8.59
C LEU A 120 6.10 45.62 -8.42
N HIS A 121 5.21 46.46 -7.88
CA HIS A 121 3.79 46.13 -7.76
C HIS A 121 3.14 45.89 -9.13
N ASP A 122 3.41 46.77 -10.11
CA ASP A 122 2.92 46.64 -11.48
C ASP A 122 3.50 45.38 -12.15
N ALA A 123 4.75 45.02 -11.87
CA ALA A 123 5.36 43.78 -12.34
C ALA A 123 4.73 42.53 -11.70
N ILE A 124 4.39 42.59 -10.40
CA ILE A 124 3.66 41.52 -9.71
C ILE A 124 2.26 41.37 -10.31
N ASP A 125 1.52 42.46 -10.49
CA ASP A 125 0.19 42.43 -11.10
C ASP A 125 0.24 41.91 -12.55
N THR A 126 1.25 42.32 -13.32
CA THR A 126 1.47 41.83 -14.69
C THR A 126 1.78 40.32 -14.69
N PHE A 127 2.61 39.87 -13.75
CA PHE A 127 2.95 38.46 -13.58
C PHE A 127 1.73 37.63 -13.14
N GLU A 128 0.93 38.11 -12.18
CA GLU A 128 -0.30 37.43 -11.75
C GLU A 128 -1.33 37.35 -12.87
N ASN A 129 -1.52 38.42 -13.63
CA ASN A 129 -2.39 38.43 -14.81
C ASN A 129 -1.91 37.46 -15.89
N LEU A 130 -0.60 37.41 -16.15
CA LEU A 130 -0.02 36.46 -17.09
C LEU A 130 -0.20 35.01 -16.59
N ARG A 131 0.02 34.77 -15.30
CA ARG A 131 -0.16 33.47 -14.66
C ARG A 131 -1.62 33.02 -14.72
N GLN A 132 -2.59 33.91 -14.49
CA GLN A 132 -4.02 33.57 -14.61
C GLN A 132 -4.40 33.24 -16.05
N ARG A 133 -3.91 34.00 -17.04
CA ARG A 133 -4.16 33.74 -18.47
C ARG A 133 -3.52 32.44 -18.92
N LEU A 134 -2.29 32.17 -18.52
CA LEU A 134 -1.60 30.90 -18.76
C LEU A 134 -2.34 29.75 -18.07
N GLY A 135 -2.77 29.94 -16.82
CA GLY A 135 -3.55 28.96 -16.05
C GLY A 135 -4.80 28.52 -16.81
N LYS A 136 -5.65 29.47 -17.25
CA LYS A 136 -6.89 29.14 -17.99
C LYS A 136 -6.66 28.31 -19.26
N ASN A 137 -5.60 28.61 -20.03
CA ASN A 137 -5.27 27.85 -21.24
C ASN A 137 -4.59 26.51 -20.92
N THR A 138 -3.85 26.46 -19.82
CA THR A 138 -3.18 25.24 -19.33
C THR A 138 -4.20 24.25 -18.79
N ASP A 139 -5.24 24.72 -18.08
CA ASP A 139 -6.22 23.86 -17.41
C ASP A 139 -7.00 22.99 -18.41
N SER A 140 -7.45 23.55 -19.54
CA SER A 140 -8.16 22.78 -20.58
C SER A 140 -7.26 21.74 -21.25
N THR A 141 -6.02 22.13 -21.55
CA THR A 141 -5.00 21.25 -22.15
C THR A 141 -4.63 20.11 -21.18
N LEU A 142 -4.44 20.43 -19.90
CA LEU A 142 -4.16 19.46 -18.86
C LEU A 142 -5.34 18.51 -18.67
N ALA A 143 -6.58 19.01 -18.63
CA ALA A 143 -7.77 18.17 -18.48
C ALA A 143 -7.88 17.12 -19.59
N GLN A 144 -7.65 17.50 -20.85
CA GLN A 144 -7.61 16.57 -21.97
C GLN A 144 -6.45 15.57 -21.82
N LEU A 145 -5.25 16.05 -21.53
CA LEU A 145 -4.07 15.20 -21.36
C LEU A 145 -4.24 14.17 -20.22
N LEU A 146 -4.90 14.54 -19.13
CA LEU A 146 -5.20 13.63 -18.03
C LEU A 146 -6.22 12.56 -18.42
N THR A 147 -7.20 12.89 -19.26
CA THR A 147 -8.15 11.92 -19.82
C THR A 147 -7.44 10.92 -20.74
N ASP A 148 -6.54 11.41 -21.61
CA ASP A 148 -5.76 10.55 -22.49
C ASP A 148 -4.77 9.69 -21.70
N PHE A 149 -4.16 10.25 -20.64
CA PHE A 149 -3.28 9.53 -19.73
C PHE A 149 -4.01 8.38 -19.02
N GLU A 150 -5.23 8.64 -18.54
CA GLU A 150 -6.07 7.63 -17.91
C GLU A 150 -6.47 6.52 -18.91
N ALA A 151 -6.82 6.86 -20.15
CA ALA A 151 -7.09 5.88 -21.20
C ALA A 151 -5.86 5.03 -21.52
N ALA A 152 -4.67 5.66 -21.67
CA ALA A 152 -3.42 4.94 -21.89
C ALA A 152 -3.07 3.99 -20.73
N LEU A 153 -3.36 4.40 -19.49
CA LEU A 153 -3.25 3.53 -18.32
C LEU A 153 -4.22 2.36 -18.40
N ASN A 154 -5.48 2.57 -18.76
CA ASN A 154 -6.46 1.49 -18.85
C ASN A 154 -6.14 0.50 -19.97
N ASP A 155 -5.57 0.97 -21.09
CA ASP A 155 -5.18 0.18 -22.26
C ASP A 155 -3.80 -0.52 -22.12
N ASP A 156 -3.16 -0.47 -20.95
CA ASP A 156 -1.81 -1.04 -20.72
C ASP A 156 -0.70 -0.47 -21.65
N LYS A 157 -0.87 0.75 -22.18
CA LYS A 157 0.09 1.38 -23.11
C LYS A 157 1.24 2.09 -22.37
N GLU A 158 2.20 1.34 -21.82
CA GLU A 158 3.27 1.88 -20.95
C GLU A 158 4.03 3.08 -21.53
N GLY A 159 4.55 2.95 -22.75
CA GLY A 159 5.37 4.01 -23.36
C GLY A 159 4.60 5.33 -23.54
N LEU A 160 3.32 5.22 -23.93
CA LEU A 160 2.43 6.36 -24.07
C LEU A 160 2.10 6.97 -22.70
N ALA A 161 1.70 6.13 -21.73
CA ALA A 161 1.38 6.55 -20.37
C ALA A 161 2.57 7.25 -19.70
N ARG A 162 3.81 6.77 -19.91
CA ARG A 162 5.03 7.39 -19.38
C ARG A 162 5.28 8.77 -19.97
N SER A 163 5.08 8.91 -21.28
CA SER A 163 5.22 10.20 -21.98
C SER A 163 4.18 11.20 -21.51
N MET A 164 2.92 10.77 -21.39
CA MET A 164 1.81 11.57 -20.87
C MET A 164 2.00 11.98 -19.42
N ALA A 165 2.47 11.07 -18.54
CA ALA A 165 2.73 11.39 -17.13
C ALA A 165 3.80 12.49 -16.97
N THR A 166 4.80 12.49 -17.85
CA THR A 166 5.86 13.51 -17.89
C THR A 166 5.32 14.85 -18.36
N ALA A 167 4.56 14.87 -19.46
CA ALA A 167 3.93 16.09 -19.99
C ALA A 167 2.91 16.68 -19.00
N ALA A 168 2.06 15.84 -18.42
CA ALA A 168 1.05 16.24 -17.44
C ALA A 168 1.69 16.80 -16.17
N GLY A 169 2.84 16.28 -15.74
CA GLY A 169 3.58 16.83 -14.60
C GLY A 169 4.04 18.27 -14.82
N LYS A 170 4.53 18.59 -16.03
CA LYS A 170 4.93 19.96 -16.38
C LYS A 170 3.73 20.90 -16.42
N LEU A 171 2.62 20.47 -17.03
CA LEU A 171 1.39 21.29 -17.09
C LEU A 171 0.73 21.46 -15.71
N ALA A 172 0.75 20.42 -14.87
CA ALA A 172 0.22 20.49 -13.51
C ALA A 172 0.96 21.50 -12.61
N GLN A 173 2.24 21.79 -12.87
CA GLN A 173 2.95 22.85 -12.16
C GLN A 173 2.45 24.26 -12.52
N LEU A 174 1.91 24.42 -13.74
CA LEU A 174 1.43 25.69 -14.28
C LEU A 174 -0.09 25.87 -14.12
N ALA A 175 -0.83 24.77 -13.89
CA ALA A 175 -2.28 24.77 -13.74
C ALA A 175 -2.74 25.61 -12.54
N ALA A 176 -3.79 26.38 -12.74
CA ALA A 176 -4.43 27.17 -11.69
C ALA A 176 -5.43 26.32 -10.90
N ASP A 177 -6.09 25.37 -11.57
CA ASP A 177 -7.06 24.48 -10.96
C ASP A 177 -6.38 23.40 -10.10
N GLU A 178 -6.58 23.48 -8.78
CA GLU A 178 -6.06 22.50 -7.83
C GLU A 178 -6.66 21.10 -8.03
N SER A 179 -7.91 21.00 -8.47
CA SER A 179 -8.55 19.70 -8.71
C SER A 179 -7.87 18.92 -9.84
N LEU A 180 -7.38 19.61 -10.88
CA LEU A 180 -6.62 18.99 -11.96
C LEU A 180 -5.24 18.52 -11.49
N ARG A 181 -4.59 19.28 -10.60
CA ARG A 181 -3.32 18.85 -9.98
C ARG A 181 -3.53 17.60 -9.11
N ASP A 182 -4.65 17.55 -8.39
CA ASP A 182 -5.02 16.41 -7.57
C ASP A 182 -5.34 15.16 -8.41
N ARG A 183 -6.02 15.36 -9.55
CA ARG A 183 -6.25 14.29 -10.54
C ARG A 183 -4.95 13.80 -11.16
N TYR A 184 -4.03 14.71 -11.49
CA TYR A 184 -2.68 14.35 -11.97
C TYR A 184 -1.94 13.47 -10.96
N LEU A 185 -1.84 13.90 -9.71
CA LEU A 185 -1.13 13.13 -8.69
C LEU A 185 -1.77 11.76 -8.46
N HIS A 186 -3.10 11.67 -8.51
CA HIS A 186 -3.82 10.41 -8.45
C HIS A 186 -3.46 9.46 -9.62
N LEU A 187 -3.51 9.95 -10.87
CA LEU A 187 -3.13 9.16 -12.04
C LEU A 187 -1.65 8.79 -12.04
N ARG A 188 -0.78 9.69 -11.54
CA ARG A 188 0.65 9.42 -11.37
C ARG A 188 0.87 8.30 -10.37
N ALA A 189 0.23 8.33 -9.21
CA ALA A 189 0.34 7.23 -8.25
C ALA A 189 -0.15 5.90 -8.85
N ARG A 190 -1.25 5.89 -9.60
CA ARG A 190 -1.73 4.70 -10.34
C ARG A 190 -0.71 4.20 -11.35
N PHE A 191 -0.09 5.09 -12.12
CA PHE A 191 0.99 4.77 -13.05
C PHE A 191 2.16 4.09 -12.33
N GLU A 192 2.62 4.66 -11.22
CA GLU A 192 3.77 4.12 -10.49
C GLU A 192 3.49 2.73 -9.92
N VAL A 193 2.30 2.48 -9.35
CA VAL A 193 1.89 1.12 -8.92
C VAL A 193 1.86 0.16 -10.10
N LYS A 194 1.27 0.59 -11.22
CA LYS A 194 1.06 -0.26 -12.39
C LYS A 194 2.37 -0.74 -13.00
N TYR A 195 3.41 0.09 -12.93
CA TYR A 195 4.73 -0.18 -13.50
C TYR A 195 5.82 -0.45 -12.46
N GLY A 196 5.43 -0.84 -11.23
CA GLY A 196 6.33 -1.42 -10.23
C GLY A 196 7.12 -0.41 -9.38
N ASN A 197 6.84 0.89 -9.48
CA ASN A 197 7.45 1.93 -8.67
C ASN A 197 6.61 2.22 -7.42
N SER A 198 6.33 1.18 -6.64
CA SER A 198 5.33 1.23 -5.57
C SER A 198 5.69 2.19 -4.42
N ASP A 199 6.99 2.44 -4.18
CA ASP A 199 7.48 3.43 -3.20
C ASP A 199 7.14 4.87 -3.60
N GLU A 200 7.34 5.21 -4.88
CA GLU A 200 7.00 6.54 -5.40
C GLU A 200 5.49 6.73 -5.41
N ALA A 201 4.72 5.69 -5.76
CA ALA A 201 3.27 5.72 -5.62
C ALA A 201 2.83 6.02 -4.19
N LEU A 202 3.47 5.35 -3.21
CA LEU A 202 3.16 5.52 -1.80
C LEU A 202 3.51 6.94 -1.32
N ARG A 203 4.66 7.47 -1.73
CA ARG A 203 5.07 8.84 -1.44
C ARG A 203 4.05 9.85 -1.95
N ILE A 204 3.63 9.72 -3.22
CA ILE A 204 2.61 10.59 -3.83
C ILE A 204 1.29 10.49 -3.08
N GLN A 205 0.81 9.27 -2.78
CA GLN A 205 -0.46 9.07 -2.08
C GLN A 205 -0.47 9.66 -0.68
N ARG A 206 0.64 9.57 0.05
CA ARG A 206 0.74 10.19 1.39
C ARG A 206 0.57 11.69 1.30
N VAL A 207 1.25 12.34 0.36
CA VAL A 207 1.15 13.79 0.16
C VAL A 207 -0.27 14.18 -0.27
N THR A 208 -0.86 13.48 -1.25
CA THR A 208 -2.21 13.81 -1.71
C THR A 208 -3.25 13.58 -0.62
N PHE A 209 -3.17 12.44 0.09
CA PHE A 209 -4.10 12.11 1.15
C PHE A 209 -4.06 13.12 2.30
N LEU A 210 -2.87 13.49 2.79
CA LEU A 210 -2.70 14.53 3.82
C LEU A 210 -3.30 15.88 3.40
N ARG A 211 -3.09 16.27 2.14
CA ARG A 211 -3.67 17.51 1.62
C ARG A 211 -5.19 17.43 1.55
N THR A 212 -5.76 16.33 1.05
CA THR A 212 -7.23 16.16 0.98
C THR A 212 -7.86 16.20 2.37
N LEU A 213 -7.20 15.67 3.41
CA LEU A 213 -7.70 15.72 4.78
C LEU A 213 -7.77 17.15 5.33
N SER A 214 -7.00 18.06 4.75
CA SER A 214 -6.91 19.47 5.19
C SER A 214 -7.89 20.39 4.45
N SER A 215 -8.41 19.99 3.27
CA SER A 215 -9.05 20.90 2.31
C SER A 215 -10.58 20.84 2.22
N GLY A 216 -11.29 20.01 3.02
CA GLY A 216 -12.75 19.94 2.92
C GLY A 216 -13.46 19.04 3.94
N PRO A 217 -14.79 18.86 3.81
CA PRO A 217 -15.55 17.95 4.67
C PRO A 217 -15.02 16.52 4.52
N PHE A 218 -14.78 15.87 5.66
CA PHE A 218 -14.00 14.63 5.76
C PHE A 218 -14.62 13.42 5.03
N VAL A 219 -15.92 13.47 4.70
CA VAL A 219 -16.68 12.32 4.23
C VAL A 219 -17.44 12.65 2.95
N ASN A 220 -16.71 12.77 1.84
CA ASN A 220 -17.30 12.79 0.49
C ASN A 220 -16.81 11.58 -0.34
N ASN A 221 -17.50 11.28 -1.45
CA ASN A 221 -17.17 10.12 -2.30
C ASN A 221 -15.74 10.16 -2.85
N ASP A 222 -15.17 11.34 -3.09
CA ASP A 222 -13.81 11.50 -3.59
C ASP A 222 -12.76 11.10 -2.53
N MET A 223 -12.94 11.57 -1.29
CA MET A 223 -12.08 11.17 -0.16
C MET A 223 -12.10 9.66 0.03
N ILE A 224 -13.29 9.05 -0.02
CA ILE A 224 -13.44 7.61 0.18
C ILE A 224 -12.72 6.83 -0.93
N ASN A 225 -12.86 7.26 -2.18
CA ASN A 225 -12.11 6.74 -3.32
C ASN A 225 -10.59 6.82 -3.06
N ARG A 226 -10.09 7.97 -2.60
CA ARG A 226 -8.67 8.18 -2.30
C ARG A 226 -8.19 7.26 -1.17
N MET A 227 -8.98 7.10 -0.12
CA MET A 227 -8.69 6.18 0.99
C MET A 227 -8.59 4.74 0.52
N GLY A 228 -9.56 4.25 -0.27
CA GLY A 228 -9.53 2.88 -0.80
C GLY A 228 -8.31 2.62 -1.70
N ASN A 229 -7.95 3.60 -2.53
CA ASN A 229 -6.73 3.53 -3.34
C ASN A 229 -5.46 3.54 -2.48
N PHE A 230 -5.42 4.39 -1.44
CA PHE A 230 -4.27 4.46 -0.54
C PHE A 230 -4.08 3.16 0.23
N VAL A 231 -5.15 2.55 0.75
CA VAL A 231 -5.13 1.21 1.36
C VAL A 231 -4.59 0.16 0.40
N THR A 232 -5.07 0.17 -0.85
CA THR A 232 -4.62 -0.78 -1.88
C THR A 232 -3.12 -0.63 -2.15
N ILE A 233 -2.61 0.61 -2.16
CA ILE A 233 -1.20 0.91 -2.42
C ILE A 233 -0.32 0.53 -1.23
N LEU A 234 -0.76 0.80 0.01
CA LEU A 234 -0.07 0.34 1.21
C LEU A 234 0.07 -1.18 1.20
N TRP A 235 -1.03 -1.87 0.93
CA TRP A 235 -1.05 -3.33 0.84
C TRP A 235 -0.16 -3.86 -0.29
N ALA A 236 -0.23 -3.26 -1.48
CA ALA A 236 0.61 -3.62 -2.63
C ALA A 236 2.11 -3.34 -2.41
N ASN A 237 2.47 -2.59 -1.36
CA ASN A 237 3.84 -2.37 -0.88
C ASN A 237 4.24 -3.30 0.28
N GLY A 238 3.42 -4.30 0.60
CA GLY A 238 3.64 -5.18 1.75
C GLY A 238 3.33 -4.52 3.09
N ARG A 239 2.81 -3.29 3.13
CA ARG A 239 2.56 -2.55 4.38
C ARG A 239 1.18 -2.87 4.95
N SER A 240 0.94 -4.16 5.18
CA SER A 240 -0.36 -4.74 5.56
C SER A 240 -0.86 -4.22 6.90
N ALA A 241 0.03 -3.96 7.87
CA ALA A 241 -0.33 -3.39 9.17
C ALA A 241 -0.90 -1.97 9.02
N GLU A 242 -0.17 -1.07 8.34
CA GLU A 242 -0.64 0.29 8.05
C GLU A 242 -1.90 0.29 7.19
N ALA A 243 -1.98 -0.58 6.17
CA ALA A 243 -3.16 -0.75 5.33
C ALA A 243 -4.39 -1.16 6.16
N ARG A 244 -4.22 -2.05 7.16
CA ARG A 244 -5.30 -2.45 8.07
C ARG A 244 -5.75 -1.30 8.97
N ARG A 245 -4.82 -0.57 9.58
CA ARG A 245 -5.13 0.63 10.39
C ARG A 245 -5.92 1.66 9.57
N MET A 246 -5.48 1.92 8.34
CA MET A 246 -6.16 2.83 7.41
C MET A 246 -7.54 2.33 6.99
N THR A 247 -7.68 1.03 6.73
CA THR A 247 -8.97 0.41 6.38
C THR A 247 -10.00 0.60 7.49
N ARG A 248 -9.59 0.33 8.73
CA ARG A 248 -10.42 0.50 9.93
C ARG A 248 -10.82 1.95 10.17
N ALA A 249 -9.86 2.87 10.08
CA ALA A 249 -10.15 4.30 10.14
C ALA A 249 -11.17 4.72 9.06
N ALA A 250 -11.01 4.24 7.81
CA ALA A 250 -11.94 4.52 6.72
C ALA A 250 -13.36 3.99 7.02
N ARG A 251 -13.47 2.78 7.56
CA ARG A 251 -14.78 2.18 7.92
C ARG A 251 -15.51 2.99 8.99
N GLU A 252 -14.79 3.45 10.00
CA GLU A 252 -15.34 4.30 11.06
C GLU A 252 -15.86 5.64 10.51
N LEU A 253 -15.11 6.27 9.58
CA LEU A 253 -15.55 7.51 8.92
C LEU A 253 -16.81 7.30 8.06
N LEU A 254 -17.02 6.10 7.54
CA LEU A 254 -18.14 5.76 6.64
C LEU A 254 -19.39 5.26 7.34
N HIS A 255 -19.31 4.93 8.63
CA HIS A 255 -20.36 4.21 9.34
C HIS A 255 -21.73 4.89 9.28
N ASP A 256 -21.78 6.23 9.23
CA ASP A 256 -23.05 6.98 9.22
C ASP A 256 -23.49 7.45 7.82
N ASN A 257 -22.71 7.14 6.77
CA ASN A 257 -23.02 7.55 5.40
C ASN A 257 -23.70 6.41 4.60
N PRO A 258 -25.04 6.43 4.41
CA PRO A 258 -25.74 5.39 3.64
C PRO A 258 -25.32 5.36 2.17
N LYS A 259 -24.85 6.47 1.59
CA LYS A 259 -24.37 6.52 0.19
C LYS A 259 -23.02 5.82 -0.01
N SER A 260 -22.39 5.35 1.07
CA SER A 260 -21.08 4.69 1.05
C SER A 260 -21.13 3.16 1.08
N GLU A 261 -22.30 2.54 0.89
CA GLU A 261 -22.47 1.10 1.06
C GLU A 261 -21.48 0.26 0.23
N GLN A 262 -21.31 0.59 -1.05
CA GLN A 262 -20.33 -0.06 -1.92
C GLN A 262 -18.89 0.03 -1.38
N TRP A 263 -18.52 1.16 -0.79
CA TRP A 263 -17.21 1.36 -0.20
C TRP A 263 -17.00 0.56 1.08
N ARG A 264 -18.06 0.35 1.87
CA ARG A 264 -17.99 -0.55 3.02
C ARG A 264 -17.60 -1.95 2.59
N TYR A 265 -18.18 -2.47 1.50
CA TYR A 265 -17.81 -3.79 0.98
C TYR A 265 -16.37 -3.86 0.48
N ILE A 266 -15.89 -2.81 -0.19
CA ILE A 266 -14.48 -2.73 -0.63
C ILE A 266 -13.52 -2.71 0.57
N LEU A 267 -13.84 -1.93 1.60
CA LEU A 267 -13.01 -1.84 2.81
C LEU A 267 -13.07 -3.11 3.64
N ASP A 268 -14.24 -3.76 3.74
CA ASP A 268 -14.37 -5.06 4.41
C ASP A 268 -13.51 -6.12 3.67
N ALA A 269 -13.48 -6.10 2.33
CA ALA A 269 -12.59 -6.96 1.55
C ALA A 269 -11.09 -6.66 1.77
N ALA A 270 -10.74 -5.38 1.92
CA ALA A 270 -9.37 -4.96 2.25
C ALA A 270 -8.98 -5.38 3.69
N GLU A 271 -9.91 -5.30 4.66
CA GLU A 271 -9.72 -5.84 6.01
C GLU A 271 -9.47 -7.33 5.95
N GLY A 272 -10.23 -8.07 5.14
CA GLY A 272 -10.02 -9.52 4.99
C GLY A 272 -8.62 -9.86 4.46
N THR A 273 -8.16 -9.09 3.47
CA THR A 273 -6.83 -9.28 2.87
C THR A 273 -5.71 -8.95 3.82
N THR A 274 -5.75 -7.78 4.45
CA THR A 274 -4.74 -7.40 5.43
C THR A 274 -4.77 -8.29 6.68
N ALA A 275 -5.95 -8.76 7.11
CA ALA A 275 -6.08 -9.73 8.20
C ALA A 275 -5.40 -11.06 7.86
N MET A 276 -5.60 -11.59 6.65
CA MET A 276 -4.94 -12.82 6.20
C MET A 276 -3.42 -12.68 6.16
N GLU A 277 -2.89 -11.56 5.68
CA GLU A 277 -1.44 -11.31 5.65
C GLU A 277 -0.83 -11.20 7.06
N LEU A 278 -1.60 -10.67 8.01
CA LEU A 278 -1.21 -10.52 9.42
C LEU A 278 -1.53 -11.75 10.29
N GLY A 279 -1.99 -12.85 9.69
CA GLY A 279 -2.25 -14.11 10.41
C GLY A 279 -3.62 -14.22 11.09
N ASP A 280 -4.55 -13.31 10.85
CA ASP A 280 -5.92 -13.34 11.40
C ASP A 280 -6.89 -13.96 10.39
N LEU A 281 -6.74 -15.28 10.20
CA LEU A 281 -7.49 -16.06 9.22
C LEU A 281 -9.02 -16.10 9.46
N PRO A 282 -9.52 -16.19 10.71
CA PRO A 282 -10.96 -16.17 10.96
C PRO A 282 -11.62 -14.86 10.51
N THR A 283 -10.96 -13.73 10.77
CA THR A 283 -11.41 -12.41 10.29
C THR A 283 -11.39 -12.35 8.77
N ALA A 284 -10.32 -12.86 8.14
CA ALA A 284 -10.21 -12.92 6.69
C ALA A 284 -11.36 -13.68 6.01
N ILE A 285 -11.61 -14.92 6.45
CA ILE A 285 -12.68 -15.77 5.90
C ILE A 285 -14.06 -15.12 6.10
N THR A 286 -14.32 -14.54 7.27
CA THR A 286 -15.57 -13.84 7.56
C THR A 286 -15.78 -12.65 6.65
N ALA A 287 -14.75 -11.82 6.49
CA ALA A 287 -14.77 -10.65 5.62
C ALA A 287 -15.07 -11.04 4.17
N TYR A 288 -14.36 -12.02 3.61
CA TYR A 288 -14.58 -12.45 2.23
C TYR A 288 -15.97 -13.03 2.01
N THR A 289 -16.43 -13.90 2.91
CA THR A 289 -17.74 -14.54 2.78
C THR A 289 -18.88 -13.52 2.84
N SER A 290 -18.77 -12.52 3.71
CA SER A 290 -19.83 -11.51 3.89
C SER A 290 -19.90 -10.45 2.78
N THR A 291 -18.80 -10.25 2.04
CA THR A 291 -18.65 -9.17 1.04
C THR A 291 -18.72 -9.64 -0.40
N TYR A 292 -18.34 -10.90 -0.69
CA TYR A 292 -18.14 -11.39 -2.06
C TYR A 292 -19.31 -11.09 -3.00
N ASN A 293 -20.54 -11.43 -2.61
CA ASN A 293 -21.73 -11.24 -3.46
C ASN A 293 -22.17 -9.78 -3.59
N LYS A 294 -21.53 -8.85 -2.87
CA LYS A 294 -21.90 -7.43 -2.81
C LYS A 294 -20.89 -6.52 -3.51
N LEU A 295 -19.76 -7.09 -3.93
CA LEU A 295 -18.71 -6.37 -4.61
C LEU A 295 -18.99 -6.26 -6.12
N PRO A 296 -18.54 -5.17 -6.76
CA PRO A 296 -18.51 -5.10 -8.22
C PRO A 296 -17.56 -6.17 -8.79
N GLU A 297 -17.80 -6.56 -10.05
CA GLU A 297 -17.08 -7.65 -10.72
C GLU A 297 -15.53 -7.56 -10.62
N PRO A 298 -14.87 -6.41 -10.89
CA PRO A 298 -13.42 -6.35 -10.82
C PRO A 298 -12.86 -6.69 -9.43
N GLN A 299 -13.53 -6.24 -8.37
CA GLN A 299 -13.14 -6.51 -6.98
C GLN A 299 -13.48 -7.94 -6.56
N ARG A 300 -14.57 -8.53 -7.09
CA ARG A 300 -14.92 -9.93 -6.83
C ARG A 300 -13.82 -10.89 -7.23
N HIS A 301 -13.15 -10.67 -8.37
CA HIS A 301 -12.07 -11.53 -8.82
C HIS A 301 -10.89 -11.56 -7.84
N VAL A 302 -10.51 -10.39 -7.31
CA VAL A 302 -9.42 -10.26 -6.33
C VAL A 302 -9.82 -10.96 -5.03
N VAL A 303 -11.01 -10.67 -4.50
CA VAL A 303 -11.51 -11.30 -3.28
C VAL A 303 -11.63 -12.80 -3.41
N GLU A 304 -12.08 -13.33 -4.55
CA GLU A 304 -12.17 -14.76 -4.78
C GLU A 304 -10.79 -15.42 -4.75
N ALA A 305 -9.77 -14.80 -5.34
CA ALA A 305 -8.40 -15.33 -5.31
C ALA A 305 -7.88 -15.46 -3.86
N TYR A 306 -8.12 -14.44 -3.03
CA TYR A 306 -7.74 -14.48 -1.62
C TYR A 306 -8.62 -15.40 -0.78
N ARG A 307 -9.92 -15.48 -1.06
CA ARG A 307 -10.84 -16.42 -0.41
C ARG A 307 -10.40 -17.86 -0.65
N ARG A 308 -10.02 -18.21 -1.88
CA ARG A 308 -9.47 -19.54 -2.20
C ARG A 308 -8.17 -19.80 -1.43
N MET A 309 -7.27 -18.82 -1.37
CA MET A 309 -6.04 -18.95 -0.58
C MET A 309 -6.34 -19.16 0.91
N ALA A 310 -7.27 -18.39 1.48
CA ALA A 310 -7.69 -18.51 2.86
C ALA A 310 -8.27 -19.90 3.17
N LEU A 311 -9.13 -20.43 2.29
CA LEU A 311 -9.71 -21.77 2.40
C LEU A 311 -8.67 -22.89 2.24
N PHE A 312 -7.66 -22.67 1.41
CA PHE A 312 -6.54 -23.60 1.22
C PHE A 312 -5.67 -23.66 2.49
N VAL A 313 -5.19 -22.51 2.96
CA VAL A 313 -4.29 -22.46 4.13
C VAL A 313 -5.00 -22.83 5.43
N SER A 314 -6.32 -22.66 5.51
CA SER A 314 -7.13 -23.15 6.63
C SER A 314 -7.34 -24.66 6.63
N GLY A 315 -6.95 -25.36 5.56
CA GLY A 315 -7.26 -26.78 5.36
C GLY A 315 -8.74 -27.06 5.12
N THR A 316 -9.58 -26.03 4.91
CA THR A 316 -11.02 -26.20 4.64
C THR A 316 -11.26 -26.77 3.25
N MET A 317 -10.39 -26.45 2.29
CA MET A 317 -10.43 -27.02 0.94
C MET A 317 -9.03 -27.47 0.51
N SER A 318 -8.93 -28.64 -0.11
CA SER A 318 -7.70 -29.08 -0.76
C SER A 318 -7.48 -28.31 -2.07
N PHE A 319 -6.26 -28.40 -2.59
CA PHE A 319 -5.94 -27.89 -3.93
C PHE A 319 -6.86 -28.49 -5.00
N GLU A 320 -7.12 -29.81 -4.98
CA GLU A 320 -8.01 -30.44 -5.95
C GLU A 320 -9.44 -29.93 -5.88
N ALA A 321 -9.97 -29.69 -4.67
CA ALA A 321 -11.32 -29.16 -4.50
C ALA A 321 -11.42 -27.74 -5.06
N LEU A 322 -10.41 -26.90 -4.82
CA LEU A 322 -10.34 -25.54 -5.36
C LEU A 322 -10.13 -25.52 -6.88
N ASP A 323 -9.42 -26.50 -7.42
CA ASP A 323 -9.20 -26.63 -8.86
C ASP A 323 -10.50 -26.88 -9.62
N LEU A 324 -11.50 -27.52 -9.02
CA LEU A 324 -12.81 -27.72 -9.63
C LEU A 324 -13.60 -26.42 -9.82
N LEU A 325 -13.23 -25.34 -9.13
CA LEU A 325 -13.89 -24.05 -9.26
C LEU A 325 -13.43 -23.33 -10.54
N GLU A 326 -14.39 -22.82 -11.30
CA GLU A 326 -14.13 -22.08 -12.55
C GLU A 326 -13.25 -20.85 -12.30
N LEU A 327 -12.35 -20.57 -13.26
CA LEU A 327 -11.58 -19.33 -13.27
C LEU A 327 -12.32 -18.25 -14.04
N THR A 328 -12.48 -17.11 -13.40
CA THR A 328 -13.05 -15.92 -14.02
C THR A 328 -12.01 -14.84 -14.30
N HIS A 329 -10.79 -14.96 -13.74
CA HIS A 329 -9.77 -13.93 -13.89
C HIS A 329 -8.34 -14.42 -13.66
N ARG A 330 -7.37 -13.75 -14.28
CA ARG A 330 -5.93 -14.04 -14.19
C ARG A 330 -5.38 -14.10 -12.76
N ILE A 331 -5.87 -13.24 -11.88
CA ILE A 331 -5.40 -13.21 -10.48
C ILE A 331 -5.71 -14.52 -9.73
N GLN A 332 -6.79 -15.21 -10.10
CA GLN A 332 -7.14 -16.51 -9.53
C GLN A 332 -6.20 -17.59 -10.05
N ALA A 333 -5.82 -17.56 -11.33
CA ALA A 333 -4.81 -18.45 -11.89
C ALA A 333 -3.46 -18.31 -11.16
N VAL A 334 -3.01 -17.08 -10.88
CA VAL A 334 -1.79 -16.82 -10.10
C VAL A 334 -1.92 -17.34 -8.66
N ALA A 335 -3.08 -17.18 -8.02
CA ALA A 335 -3.31 -17.75 -6.68
C ALA A 335 -3.22 -19.28 -6.69
N MET A 336 -3.81 -19.95 -7.69
CA MET A 336 -3.70 -21.42 -7.82
C MET A 336 -2.25 -21.86 -8.04
N LEU A 337 -1.47 -21.15 -8.85
CA LEU A 337 -0.03 -21.43 -9.02
C LEU A 337 0.72 -21.35 -7.68
N ARG A 338 0.44 -20.31 -6.87
CA ARG A 338 1.04 -20.16 -5.53
C ARG A 338 0.64 -21.29 -4.59
N MET A 339 -0.61 -21.75 -4.61
CA MET A 339 -1.05 -22.89 -3.79
C MET A 339 -0.34 -24.18 -4.18
N ALA A 340 -0.16 -24.44 -5.49
CA ALA A 340 0.62 -25.58 -5.96
C ALA A 340 2.10 -25.49 -5.53
N ALA A 341 2.67 -24.28 -5.51
CA ALA A 341 4.01 -24.03 -4.95
C ALA A 341 4.09 -24.36 -3.45
N ILE A 342 3.04 -24.10 -2.68
CA ILE A 342 3.02 -24.43 -1.25
C ILE A 342 2.89 -25.93 -1.04
N GLU A 343 2.05 -26.61 -1.83
CA GLU A 343 1.80 -28.05 -1.72
C GLU A 343 3.04 -28.88 -2.11
N GLU A 344 3.77 -28.43 -3.15
CA GLU A 344 5.01 -29.05 -3.66
C GLU A 344 4.84 -30.49 -4.17
N THR A 345 3.64 -30.89 -4.59
CA THR A 345 3.42 -32.22 -5.17
C THR A 345 3.62 -32.19 -6.69
N SER A 346 4.25 -33.23 -7.27
CA SER A 346 4.40 -33.33 -8.73
C SER A 346 3.04 -33.22 -9.46
N LYS A 347 1.98 -33.75 -8.83
CA LYS A 347 0.60 -33.72 -9.32
C LYS A 347 0.02 -32.30 -9.34
N SER A 348 0.07 -31.57 -8.24
CA SER A 348 -0.47 -30.20 -8.15
C SER A 348 0.28 -29.25 -9.09
N LEU A 349 1.61 -29.30 -9.11
CA LEU A 349 2.44 -28.44 -9.97
C LEU A 349 2.17 -28.67 -11.47
N LYS A 350 2.13 -29.93 -11.92
CA LYS A 350 1.79 -30.27 -13.32
C LYS A 350 0.40 -29.79 -13.69
N ARG A 351 -0.59 -30.06 -12.83
CA ARG A 351 -1.98 -29.66 -13.05
C ARG A 351 -2.12 -28.14 -13.12
N ALA A 352 -1.47 -27.42 -12.21
CA ALA A 352 -1.50 -25.96 -12.16
C ALA A 352 -0.88 -25.35 -13.42
N LEU A 353 0.28 -25.84 -13.86
CA LEU A 353 0.91 -25.38 -15.10
C LEU A 353 0.02 -25.61 -16.33
N ALA A 354 -0.57 -26.81 -16.44
CA ALA A 354 -1.41 -27.16 -17.58
C ALA A 354 -2.70 -26.33 -17.65
N LYS A 355 -3.32 -26.04 -16.51
CA LYS A 355 -4.63 -25.38 -16.46
C LYS A 355 -4.56 -23.86 -16.35
N TYR A 356 -3.52 -23.32 -15.70
CA TYR A 356 -3.50 -21.93 -15.24
C TYR A 356 -2.44 -21.06 -15.91
N THR A 357 -1.71 -21.59 -16.89
CA THR A 357 -0.72 -20.81 -17.67
C THR A 357 -1.08 -20.78 -19.15
N GLY A 358 -0.89 -19.64 -19.81
CA GLY A 358 -1.20 -19.50 -21.24
C GLY A 358 -1.36 -18.05 -21.70
N ALA A 359 -1.81 -17.87 -22.94
CA ALA A 359 -2.04 -16.56 -23.55
C ALA A 359 -3.45 -15.99 -23.30
N GLY A 360 -4.34 -16.76 -22.67
CA GLY A 360 -5.73 -16.35 -22.42
C GLY A 360 -5.84 -15.25 -21.36
N PRO A 361 -6.92 -14.43 -21.40
CA PRO A 361 -7.11 -13.30 -20.49
C PRO A 361 -7.28 -13.72 -19.01
N THR A 362 -7.70 -14.95 -18.76
CA THR A 362 -7.85 -15.53 -17.42
C THR A 362 -6.64 -16.34 -16.98
N LEU A 363 -5.61 -16.50 -17.83
CA LEU A 363 -4.45 -17.35 -17.57
C LEU A 363 -3.23 -16.53 -17.15
N ALA A 364 -2.41 -17.12 -16.28
CA ALA A 364 -1.13 -16.55 -15.90
C ALA A 364 -0.17 -16.54 -17.10
N GLY A 365 0.54 -15.43 -17.27
CA GLY A 365 1.51 -15.28 -18.37
C GLY A 365 2.72 -16.17 -18.15
N GLN A 366 3.34 -16.58 -19.26
CA GLN A 366 4.56 -17.39 -19.19
C GLN A 366 5.76 -16.61 -18.65
N ASP A 367 5.74 -15.30 -18.75
CA ASP A 367 6.80 -14.38 -18.32
C ASP A 367 6.65 -13.87 -16.88
N LEU A 368 5.67 -14.38 -16.13
CA LEU A 368 5.55 -14.10 -14.70
C LEU A 368 6.59 -14.88 -13.92
N LEU A 369 7.20 -14.25 -12.91
CA LEU A 369 8.17 -14.90 -12.01
C LEU A 369 7.54 -16.10 -11.32
N THR A 370 6.29 -15.96 -10.87
CA THR A 370 5.51 -17.06 -10.28
C THR A 370 5.37 -18.23 -11.26
N THR A 371 5.05 -17.99 -12.54
CA THR A 371 4.91 -19.07 -13.54
C THR A 371 6.23 -19.80 -13.79
N GLN A 372 7.33 -19.07 -13.92
CA GLN A 372 8.66 -19.66 -14.13
C GLN A 372 9.14 -20.43 -12.92
N HIS A 373 8.84 -19.92 -11.72
CA HIS A 373 9.10 -20.61 -10.47
C HIS A 373 8.38 -21.98 -10.43
N ILE A 374 7.05 -22.02 -10.66
CA ILE A 374 6.30 -23.30 -10.66
C ILE A 374 6.83 -24.27 -11.71
N ARG A 375 7.21 -23.78 -12.89
CA ARG A 375 7.81 -24.62 -13.95
C ARG A 375 9.10 -25.27 -13.47
N CYS A 376 10.00 -24.48 -12.87
CA CYS A 376 11.27 -24.98 -12.37
C CYS A 376 11.09 -25.92 -11.16
N LEU A 377 10.09 -25.69 -10.28
CA LEU A 377 9.74 -26.66 -9.24
C LEU A 377 9.29 -28.00 -9.83
N ALA A 378 8.41 -27.96 -10.84
CA ALA A 378 7.89 -29.16 -11.49
C ALA A 378 8.99 -29.97 -12.20
N ASP A 379 10.00 -29.30 -12.74
CA ASP A 379 11.17 -29.92 -13.37
C ASP A 379 12.16 -30.45 -12.32
N ALA A 380 12.43 -29.68 -11.25
CA ALA A 380 13.30 -30.10 -10.15
C ALA A 380 12.82 -31.39 -9.48
N ILE A 381 11.50 -31.52 -9.21
CA ILE A 381 10.91 -32.75 -8.64
C ILE A 381 11.08 -33.96 -9.56
N LYS A 382 11.22 -33.76 -10.87
CA LYS A 382 11.49 -34.85 -11.83
C LYS A 382 12.98 -35.18 -11.94
N GLY A 383 13.85 -34.49 -11.20
CA GLY A 383 15.30 -34.69 -11.26
C GLY A 383 15.99 -33.92 -12.39
N ASP A 384 15.37 -32.87 -12.96
CA ASP A 384 16.06 -32.02 -13.94
C ASP A 384 17.09 -31.11 -13.24
N SER A 385 18.37 -31.45 -13.39
CA SER A 385 19.50 -30.70 -12.83
C SER A 385 19.65 -29.28 -13.38
N GLY A 386 19.05 -28.97 -14.53
CA GLY A 386 19.06 -27.64 -15.14
C GLY A 386 18.00 -26.68 -14.58
N ALA A 387 17.01 -27.16 -13.82
CA ALA A 387 15.89 -26.36 -13.35
C ALA A 387 16.33 -25.15 -12.50
N LEU A 388 17.27 -25.35 -11.58
CA LEU A 388 17.81 -24.31 -10.71
C LEU A 388 18.50 -23.20 -11.53
N LYS A 389 19.38 -23.58 -12.46
CA LYS A 389 20.12 -22.64 -13.29
C LYS A 389 19.18 -21.80 -14.15
N ARG A 390 18.19 -22.42 -14.79
CA ARG A 390 17.17 -21.70 -15.59
C ARG A 390 16.40 -20.70 -14.74
N PHE A 391 16.03 -21.08 -13.52
CA PHE A 391 15.33 -20.18 -12.62
C PHE A 391 16.20 -19.00 -12.19
N GLN A 392 17.48 -19.22 -11.84
CA GLN A 392 18.42 -18.16 -11.49
C GLN A 392 18.67 -17.20 -12.66
N GLU A 393 18.89 -17.71 -13.88
CA GLU A 393 19.03 -16.90 -15.10
C GLU A 393 17.77 -16.08 -15.39
N PHE A 394 16.60 -16.65 -15.12
CA PHE A 394 15.35 -15.90 -15.21
C PHE A 394 15.28 -14.82 -14.13
N ALA A 395 15.55 -15.16 -12.86
CA ALA A 395 15.50 -14.27 -11.70
C ALA A 395 16.50 -13.10 -11.74
N GLN A 396 17.55 -13.19 -12.55
CA GLN A 396 18.50 -12.09 -12.79
C GLN A 396 18.00 -11.04 -13.80
N LYS A 397 16.90 -11.29 -14.52
CA LYS A 397 16.34 -10.29 -15.45
C LYS A 397 15.75 -9.13 -14.66
N GLU A 398 16.16 -7.90 -14.98
CA GLU A 398 15.84 -6.68 -14.20
C GLU A 398 14.35 -6.36 -14.04
N ARG A 399 13.44 -7.00 -14.80
CA ARG A 399 12.01 -6.69 -14.76
C ARG A 399 11.13 -7.93 -14.92
N PHE A 400 10.59 -8.42 -13.81
CA PHE A 400 9.46 -9.34 -13.83
C PHE A 400 8.15 -8.56 -13.96
N LYS A 401 7.17 -9.14 -14.65
CA LYS A 401 5.81 -8.58 -14.72
C LYS A 401 4.98 -8.84 -13.45
N ASP A 402 5.53 -9.55 -12.48
CA ASP A 402 4.86 -9.74 -11.20
C ASP A 402 4.86 -8.42 -10.41
N ARG A 403 3.68 -8.01 -9.95
CA ARG A 403 3.48 -6.79 -9.15
C ARG A 403 3.89 -7.02 -7.70
N LEU A 404 5.17 -7.32 -7.48
CA LEU A 404 5.74 -7.44 -6.14
C LEU A 404 6.28 -6.08 -5.67
N PRO A 405 6.21 -5.75 -4.37
CA PRO A 405 6.92 -4.61 -3.84
C PRO A 405 8.42 -4.73 -4.13
N THR A 406 9.05 -3.65 -4.59
CA THR A 406 10.51 -3.62 -4.86
C THR A 406 11.30 -4.02 -3.62
N VAL A 407 10.87 -3.57 -2.44
CA VAL A 407 11.48 -3.92 -1.15
C VAL A 407 11.42 -5.41 -0.79
N LEU A 408 10.52 -6.19 -1.42
CA LEU A 408 10.42 -7.63 -1.22
C LEU A 408 11.13 -8.44 -2.31
N HIS A 409 11.71 -7.79 -3.32
CA HIS A 409 12.19 -8.48 -4.51
C HIS A 409 13.29 -9.51 -4.19
N ASP A 410 14.31 -9.09 -3.45
CA ASP A 410 15.45 -9.95 -3.11
C ASP A 410 15.03 -11.07 -2.15
N PHE A 411 14.12 -10.77 -1.22
CA PHE A 411 13.51 -11.79 -0.36
C PHE A 411 12.75 -12.84 -1.17
N VAL A 412 11.89 -12.43 -2.11
CA VAL A 412 11.10 -13.35 -2.95
C VAL A 412 12.03 -14.24 -3.79
N ILE A 413 13.02 -13.66 -4.45
CA ILE A 413 13.98 -14.40 -5.26
C ILE A 413 14.72 -15.42 -4.40
N ALA A 414 15.25 -15.01 -3.24
CA ALA A 414 15.98 -15.90 -2.36
C ALA A 414 15.11 -17.08 -1.87
N VAL A 415 13.84 -16.83 -1.51
CA VAL A 415 12.89 -17.88 -1.11
C VAL A 415 12.61 -18.86 -2.26
N TYR A 416 12.37 -18.36 -3.47
CA TYR A 416 12.09 -19.22 -4.63
C TYR A 416 13.32 -20.01 -5.09
N VAL A 417 14.50 -19.39 -5.15
CA VAL A 417 15.74 -20.09 -5.50
C VAL A 417 16.04 -21.17 -4.46
N CYS A 418 15.87 -20.86 -3.17
CA CYS A 418 15.98 -21.84 -2.09
C CYS A 418 15.04 -23.03 -2.29
N GLN A 419 13.78 -22.77 -2.65
CA GLN A 419 12.77 -23.83 -2.85
C GLN A 419 13.13 -24.74 -4.03
N VAL A 420 13.50 -24.15 -5.18
CA VAL A 420 13.94 -24.91 -6.36
C VAL A 420 15.21 -25.70 -6.07
N ALA A 421 16.20 -25.10 -5.41
CA ALA A 421 17.46 -25.76 -5.07
C ALA A 421 17.25 -26.94 -4.12
N ARG A 422 16.38 -26.78 -3.11
CA ARG A 422 16.01 -27.85 -2.17
C ARG A 422 15.40 -29.04 -2.92
N LEU A 423 14.40 -28.79 -3.76
CA LEU A 423 13.73 -29.86 -4.51
C LEU A 423 14.61 -30.50 -5.58
N ALA A 424 15.62 -29.79 -6.09
CA ALA A 424 16.64 -30.32 -6.99
C ALA A 424 17.74 -31.12 -6.27
N GLY A 425 17.67 -31.25 -4.93
CA GLY A 425 18.69 -31.94 -4.12
C GLY A 425 19.99 -31.16 -3.91
N ASN A 426 20.04 -29.88 -4.30
CA ASN A 426 21.22 -29.03 -4.13
C ASN A 426 21.20 -28.32 -2.78
N ARG A 427 21.51 -29.09 -1.74
CA ARG A 427 21.35 -28.68 -0.33
C ARG A 427 22.17 -27.45 0.05
N ASP A 428 23.41 -27.34 -0.40
CA ASP A 428 24.31 -26.24 -0.03
C ASP A 428 23.80 -24.92 -0.61
N VAL A 429 23.45 -24.91 -1.90
CA VAL A 429 22.85 -23.74 -2.56
C VAL A 429 21.50 -23.37 -1.92
N ALA A 430 20.69 -24.37 -1.56
CA ALA A 430 19.43 -24.12 -0.89
C ALA A 430 19.64 -23.45 0.48
N LEU A 431 20.62 -23.91 1.25
CA LEU A 431 20.94 -23.36 2.57
C LEU A 431 21.50 -21.93 2.46
N ASP A 432 22.35 -21.65 1.47
CA ASP A 432 22.88 -20.31 1.23
C ASP A 432 21.76 -19.32 0.91
N HIS A 433 20.84 -19.70 0.01
CA HIS A 433 19.69 -18.86 -0.32
C HIS A 433 18.66 -18.77 0.82
N LEU A 434 18.52 -19.78 1.66
CA LEU A 434 17.72 -19.70 2.89
C LEU A 434 18.29 -18.64 3.84
N MET A 435 19.60 -18.65 4.07
CA MET A 435 20.25 -17.68 4.94
C MET A 435 20.20 -16.26 4.36
N GLN A 436 20.32 -16.13 3.04
CA GLN A 436 20.11 -14.87 2.34
C GLN A 436 18.66 -14.38 2.47
N ALA A 437 17.66 -15.25 2.27
CA ALA A 437 16.26 -14.90 2.48
C ALA A 437 16.00 -14.41 3.91
N GLU A 438 16.56 -15.09 4.91
CA GLU A 438 16.41 -14.68 6.31
C GLU A 438 17.07 -13.33 6.60
N LYS A 439 18.24 -13.06 6.01
CA LYS A 439 18.91 -11.77 6.12
C LYS A 439 18.05 -10.66 5.53
N GLU A 440 17.51 -10.85 4.33
CA GLU A 440 16.61 -9.88 3.70
C GLU A 440 15.34 -9.69 4.52
N PHE A 441 14.73 -10.78 5.01
CA PHE A 441 13.54 -10.73 5.86
C PHE A 441 13.77 -9.94 7.16
N CYS A 442 14.90 -10.18 7.85
CA CYS A 442 15.28 -9.43 9.05
C CYS A 442 15.64 -7.97 8.76
N GLY A 443 16.02 -7.64 7.52
CA GLY A 443 16.37 -6.29 7.09
C GLY A 443 15.18 -5.43 6.66
N LEU A 444 13.98 -6.01 6.55
CA LEU A 444 12.78 -5.28 6.18
C LEU A 444 12.38 -4.28 7.29
N ASP A 445 11.82 -3.14 6.86
CA ASP A 445 11.11 -2.23 7.77
C ASP A 445 10.01 -3.00 8.53
N SER A 446 9.84 -2.72 9.82
CA SER A 446 8.88 -3.43 10.67
C SER A 446 7.42 -3.32 10.21
N GLU A 447 7.09 -2.30 9.40
CA GLU A 447 5.76 -2.16 8.79
C GLU A 447 5.60 -3.00 7.52
N ILE A 448 6.68 -3.52 6.93
CA ILE A 448 6.62 -4.39 5.76
C ILE A 448 6.41 -5.84 6.22
N THR A 449 5.25 -6.37 5.85
CA THR A 449 4.84 -7.76 6.04
C THR A 449 4.91 -8.48 4.69
N PRO A 450 5.85 -9.43 4.49
CA PRO A 450 5.81 -10.26 3.30
C PRO A 450 4.51 -11.06 3.22
N PRO A 451 4.00 -11.33 2.01
CA PRO A 451 2.78 -12.10 1.84
C PRO A 451 2.85 -13.47 2.52
N ILE A 452 1.74 -13.92 3.08
CA ILE A 452 1.64 -15.11 3.92
C ILE A 452 2.07 -16.38 3.16
N TRP A 453 1.71 -16.49 1.88
CA TRP A 453 2.12 -17.62 1.03
C TRP A 453 3.66 -17.71 0.92
N LEU A 454 4.35 -16.57 0.89
CA LEU A 454 5.81 -16.52 0.80
C LEU A 454 6.45 -16.89 2.14
N ARG A 455 5.87 -16.42 3.25
CA ARG A 455 6.29 -16.80 4.61
C ARG A 455 6.09 -18.30 4.86
N ILE A 456 5.02 -18.89 4.33
CA ILE A 456 4.77 -20.34 4.38
C ILE A 456 5.88 -21.10 3.64
N ILE A 457 6.23 -20.68 2.41
CA ILE A 457 7.32 -21.33 1.65
C ILE A 457 8.68 -21.18 2.38
N HIS A 458 9.00 -19.98 2.87
CA HIS A 458 10.21 -19.73 3.64
C HIS A 458 10.31 -20.62 4.89
N THR A 459 9.19 -20.73 5.62
CA THR A 459 9.05 -21.60 6.80
C THR A 459 9.32 -23.06 6.44
N ARG A 460 8.72 -23.58 5.36
CA ARG A 460 8.94 -24.95 4.90
C ARG A 460 10.40 -25.20 4.55
N ASN A 461 11.01 -24.29 3.78
CA ASN A 461 12.42 -24.37 3.43
C ASN A 461 13.32 -24.43 4.66
N ALA A 462 13.05 -23.60 5.68
CA ALA A 462 13.83 -23.62 6.93
C ALA A 462 13.68 -24.94 7.68
N LEU A 463 12.45 -25.46 7.83
CA LEU A 463 12.19 -26.68 8.58
C LEU A 463 12.76 -27.94 7.89
N GLU A 464 12.77 -27.97 6.55
CA GLU A 464 13.34 -29.09 5.79
C GLU A 464 14.87 -29.03 5.66
N LEU A 465 15.46 -27.83 5.54
CA LEU A 465 16.91 -27.69 5.38
C LEU A 465 17.67 -27.72 6.70
N ILE A 466 17.15 -27.11 7.77
CA ILE A 466 17.91 -26.98 9.02
C ILE A 466 17.60 -28.17 9.93
N PRO A 467 18.57 -29.04 10.28
CA PRO A 467 18.30 -30.16 11.17
C PRO A 467 17.97 -29.70 12.60
N LEU A 468 17.23 -30.51 13.37
CA LEU A 468 16.89 -30.23 14.78
C LEU A 468 18.11 -29.88 15.64
N LYS A 469 19.24 -30.56 15.40
CA LYS A 469 20.53 -30.33 16.08
C LYS A 469 21.50 -29.58 15.18
N ALA A 470 21.08 -28.44 14.64
CA ALA A 470 21.94 -27.59 13.81
C ALA A 470 23.17 -27.10 14.59
N LYS A 471 24.35 -27.17 13.97
CA LYS A 471 25.62 -26.73 14.59
C LYS A 471 25.72 -25.21 14.64
N SER A 472 25.27 -24.52 13.59
CA SER A 472 25.31 -23.07 13.51
C SER A 472 24.28 -22.43 14.45
N ALA A 473 24.70 -21.42 15.22
CA ALA A 473 23.81 -20.65 16.07
C ALA A 473 22.73 -19.91 15.25
N ALA A 474 23.10 -19.35 14.09
CA ALA A 474 22.16 -18.66 13.21
C ALA A 474 21.05 -19.60 12.72
N GLN A 475 21.42 -20.82 12.32
CA GLN A 475 20.47 -21.85 11.90
C GLN A 475 19.54 -22.28 13.04
N ARG A 476 20.08 -22.48 14.26
CA ARG A 476 19.27 -22.81 15.44
C ARG A 476 18.25 -21.73 15.75
N ASN A 477 18.68 -20.46 15.71
CA ASN A 477 17.79 -19.31 15.95
C ASN A 477 16.70 -19.20 14.88
N LEU A 478 17.06 -19.37 13.61
CA LEU A 478 16.10 -19.39 12.51
C LEU A 478 15.06 -20.51 12.68
N ARG A 479 15.51 -21.75 12.93
CA ARG A 479 14.59 -22.88 13.15
C ARG A 479 13.66 -22.62 14.33
N ALA A 480 14.15 -22.04 15.43
CA ALA A 480 13.34 -21.70 16.59
C ALA A 480 12.25 -20.67 16.25
N ARG A 481 12.61 -19.56 15.57
CA ARG A 481 11.64 -18.54 15.11
C ARG A 481 10.58 -19.12 14.18
N VAL A 482 11.00 -19.97 13.24
CA VAL A 482 10.09 -20.60 12.28
C VAL A 482 9.13 -21.56 12.98
N LYS A 483 9.60 -22.29 14.00
CA LYS A 483 8.75 -23.14 14.84
C LYS A 483 7.72 -22.31 15.60
N GLU A 484 8.14 -21.20 16.22
CA GLU A 484 7.23 -20.26 16.90
C GLU A 484 6.17 -19.71 15.93
N PHE A 485 6.57 -19.34 14.70
CA PHE A 485 5.64 -18.93 13.66
C PHE A 485 4.62 -20.04 13.33
N VAL A 486 5.06 -21.29 13.16
CA VAL A 486 4.17 -22.42 12.89
C VAL A 486 3.17 -22.63 14.03
N ASP A 487 3.66 -22.66 15.27
CA ASP A 487 2.83 -22.88 16.46
C ASP A 487 1.78 -21.76 16.62
N ASP A 488 2.20 -20.50 16.47
CA ASP A 488 1.29 -19.33 16.51
C ASP A 488 0.26 -19.39 15.38
N TYR A 489 0.67 -19.64 14.14
CA TYR A 489 -0.26 -19.63 12.99
C TYR A 489 -1.21 -20.83 12.96
N ILE A 490 -0.79 -22.00 13.44
CA ILE A 490 -1.71 -23.13 13.64
C ILE A 490 -2.81 -22.74 14.62
N SER A 491 -2.48 -22.06 15.72
CA SER A 491 -3.46 -21.60 16.72
C SER A 491 -4.45 -20.58 16.14
N ARG A 492 -4.03 -19.84 15.10
CA ARG A 492 -4.85 -18.87 14.35
C ARG A 492 -5.59 -19.49 13.16
N GLY A 493 -5.52 -20.81 12.98
CA GLY A 493 -6.31 -21.53 11.99
C GLY A 493 -5.59 -21.90 10.69
N TYR A 494 -4.28 -21.67 10.57
CA TYR A 494 -3.49 -22.11 9.39
C TYR A 494 -3.15 -23.60 9.47
N VAL A 495 -4.17 -24.44 9.31
CA VAL A 495 -4.06 -25.90 9.48
C VAL A 495 -3.04 -26.54 8.56
N LEU A 496 -2.83 -25.98 7.36
CA LEU A 496 -1.83 -26.48 6.39
C LEU A 496 -0.41 -26.58 6.97
N LEU A 497 -0.07 -25.74 7.95
CA LEU A 497 1.25 -25.77 8.58
C LEU A 497 1.48 -27.01 9.47
N LYS A 498 0.44 -27.77 9.81
CA LYS A 498 0.56 -29.01 10.59
C LYS A 498 1.30 -30.11 9.84
N ASP A 499 1.29 -30.05 8.50
CA ASP A 499 1.93 -31.05 7.65
C ASP A 499 3.45 -30.78 7.50
N PHE A 500 3.97 -29.69 8.08
CA PHE A 500 5.38 -29.34 8.00
C PHE A 500 6.21 -30.17 8.98
N PRO A 501 7.47 -30.51 8.65
CA PRO A 501 8.32 -31.29 9.52
C PRO A 501 8.63 -30.55 10.83
N ALA A 502 8.40 -31.23 11.96
CA ALA A 502 8.44 -30.69 13.32
C ALA A 502 9.83 -30.28 13.84
#